data_AF-A0A6P1DNZ3-F1
#
_entry.id   AF-A0A6P1DNZ3-F1
#
_cell.length_a   1.000
_cell.length_b   1.000
_cell.length_c   1.000
_cell.angle_alpha   90.00
_cell.angle_beta   90.00
_cell.angle_gamma   90.00
#
_symmetry.space_group_name_H-M   'P 1'
#
loop_
_entity.id
_entity.type
_entity.pdbx_description
1 polymer ?
#
loop_
_entity_poly.entity_id
_entity_poly.type
_entity_poly.pdbx_seq_one_letter_code
_entity_poly.pdbx_strand_id
1 'polypeptide(L)'
;MKKNSVLIVGYQAEGTRGRALLAGDTEIKFFGEYHQVKAEIFKINEFSGHADQSELLGWLKHFKDPPTLTLINHGEPHQSQAFKTKIKTDLN
;
A
#
# COMPACT_ATOMS: atom_id res chain seq x y z
N MET A 1 -6.26 30.17 -2.46
CA MET A 1 -6.81 28.81 -2.27
C MET A 1 -6.46 27.98 -3.49
N LYS A 2 -6.06 26.71 -3.30
CA LYS A 2 -5.87 25.79 -4.43
C LYS A 2 -7.25 25.47 -5.04
N LYS A 3 -7.33 25.39 -6.37
CA LYS A 3 -8.61 25.23 -7.11
C LYS A 3 -9.03 23.77 -7.29
N ASN A 4 -8.05 22.87 -7.28
CA ASN A 4 -8.23 21.46 -7.64
C ASN A 4 -7.63 20.57 -6.56
N SER A 5 -8.21 19.39 -6.40
CA SER A 5 -7.76 18.36 -5.47
C SER A 5 -7.62 17.02 -6.19
N VAL A 6 -6.63 16.23 -5.78
CA VAL A 6 -6.41 14.84 -6.20
C VAL A 6 -6.58 13.97 -4.98
N LEU A 7 -7.56 13.07 -5.02
CA LEU A 7 -7.81 12.10 -3.96
C LEU A 7 -7.25 10.74 -4.38
N ILE A 8 -6.27 10.24 -3.62
CA ILE A 8 -5.67 8.93 -3.82
C ILE A 8 -6.39 7.93 -2.90
N VAL A 9 -7.02 6.93 -3.51
CA VAL A 9 -7.94 6.00 -2.83
C VAL A 9 -7.36 4.59 -2.60
N GLY A 10 -6.10 4.36 -2.98
CA GLY A 10 -5.48 3.04 -2.92
C GLY A 10 -3.96 3.09 -2.81
N TYR A 11 -3.36 1.93 -2.58
CA TYR A 11 -1.92 1.78 -2.46
C TYR A 11 -1.20 2.27 -3.71
N GLN A 12 -0.10 3.00 -3.51
CA GLN A 12 0.75 3.51 -4.58
C GLN A 12 2.09 2.80 -4.53
N ALA A 13 2.42 2.01 -5.55
CA ALA A 13 3.69 1.27 -5.60
C ALA A 13 4.90 2.21 -5.65
N GLU A 14 6.06 1.71 -5.19
CA GLU A 14 7.33 2.42 -5.30
C GLU A 14 7.63 2.81 -6.76
N GLY A 15 8.21 4.00 -6.95
CA GLY A 15 8.51 4.54 -8.28
C GLY A 15 7.30 5.09 -9.06
N THR A 16 6.08 4.96 -8.54
CA THR A 16 4.90 5.56 -9.20
C THR A 16 4.77 7.05 -8.88
N ARG A 17 4.16 7.79 -9.82
CA ARG A 17 3.82 9.20 -9.61
C ARG A 17 2.87 9.41 -8.44
N GLY A 18 1.94 8.49 -8.17
CA GLY A 18 1.06 8.59 -7.02
C GLY A 18 1.81 8.48 -5.69
N ARG A 19 2.86 7.64 -5.62
CA ARG A 19 3.74 7.58 -4.45
C ARG A 19 4.52 8.88 -4.26
N ALA A 20 5.04 9.46 -5.34
CA ALA A 20 5.69 10.78 -5.32
C ALA A 20 4.74 11.88 -4.80
N LEU A 21 3.51 11.91 -5.29
CA LEU A 21 2.49 12.85 -4.81
C LEU A 21 2.20 12.67 -3.31
N LEU A 22 2.10 11.43 -2.82
CA LEU A 22 1.90 11.16 -1.39
C LEU A 22 3.13 11.50 -0.53
N ALA A 23 4.34 11.42 -1.11
CA ALA A 23 5.58 11.82 -0.45
C ALA A 23 5.72 13.36 -0.33
N GLY A 24 4.87 14.12 -1.03
CA GLY A 24 4.87 15.57 -1.00
C GLY A 24 5.74 16.23 -2.08
N ASP A 25 6.13 15.47 -3.11
CA ASP A 25 6.89 16.01 -4.23
C ASP A 25 6.14 17.21 -4.85
N THR A 26 6.86 18.31 -5.04
CA THR A 26 6.30 19.55 -5.58
C THR A 26 6.23 19.55 -7.11
N GLU A 27 6.89 18.58 -7.75
CA GLU A 27 6.91 18.38 -9.20
C GLU A 27 6.88 16.88 -9.54
N ILE A 28 6.16 16.51 -10.59
CA ILE A 28 6.13 15.14 -11.11
C ILE A 28 6.42 15.13 -12.61
N LYS A 29 7.12 14.09 -13.08
CA LYS A 29 7.44 13.93 -14.51
C LYS A 29 6.35 13.16 -15.25
N PHE A 30 5.79 13.74 -16.30
CA PHE A 30 4.94 13.01 -17.24
C PHE A 30 5.01 13.65 -18.63
N PHE A 31 4.89 12.84 -19.69
CA PHE A 31 5.11 13.26 -21.08
C PHE A 31 6.47 13.93 -21.35
N GLY A 32 7.53 13.46 -20.70
CA GLY A 32 8.90 13.95 -20.91
C GLY A 32 9.28 15.17 -20.06
N GLU A 33 8.32 15.88 -19.51
CA GLU A 33 8.51 17.15 -18.80
C GLU A 33 8.15 17.04 -17.32
N TYR A 34 8.73 17.92 -16.51
CA TYR A 34 8.36 18.09 -15.11
C TYR A 34 7.22 19.10 -15.00
N HIS A 35 6.23 18.78 -14.16
CA HIS A 35 5.06 19.62 -13.93
C HIS A 35 4.85 19.86 -12.44
N GLN A 36 4.64 21.14 -12.09
CA GLN A 36 4.37 21.54 -10.71
C GLN A 36 3.02 21.01 -10.19
N VAL A 37 3.06 20.48 -8.97
CA VAL A 37 1.89 20.01 -8.23
C VAL A 37 1.18 21.20 -7.58
N LYS A 38 0.22 21.77 -8.30
CA LYS A 38 -0.60 22.90 -7.82
C LYS A 38 -1.87 22.46 -7.08
N ALA A 39 -2.25 21.18 -7.19
CA ALA A 39 -3.42 20.62 -6.53
C ALA A 39 -3.17 20.33 -5.05
N GLU A 40 -4.24 20.18 -4.28
CA GLU A 40 -4.19 19.55 -2.95
C GLU A 40 -4.21 18.04 -3.11
N ILE A 41 -3.33 17.35 -2.39
CA ILE A 41 -3.24 15.89 -2.45
C ILE A 41 -3.85 15.33 -1.17
N PHE A 42 -4.87 14.50 -1.33
CA PHE A 42 -5.55 13.80 -0.23
C PHE A 42 -5.36 12.29 -0.39
N LYS A 43 -5.48 11.57 0.73
CA LYS A 43 -5.41 10.12 0.78
C LYS A 43 -6.54 9.55 1.62
N ILE A 44 -7.19 8.50 1.12
CA ILE A 44 -8.12 7.64 1.84
C ILE A 44 -7.63 6.20 1.62
N ASN A 45 -7.54 5.40 2.68
CA ASN A 45 -7.00 4.02 2.62
C ASN A 45 -8.09 2.97 2.38
N GLU A 46 -9.35 3.33 2.63
CA GLU A 46 -10.50 2.45 2.82
C GLU A 46 -11.04 1.84 1.52
N PHE A 47 -10.52 2.25 0.36
CA PHE A 47 -11.01 1.81 -0.97
C PHE A 47 -10.01 0.96 -1.75
N SER A 48 -8.94 0.47 -1.11
CA SER A 48 -7.88 -0.28 -1.82
C SER A 48 -8.35 -1.64 -2.35
N GLY A 49 -9.39 -2.23 -1.76
CA GLY A 49 -9.88 -3.57 -2.08
C GLY A 49 -8.96 -4.71 -1.61
N HIS A 50 -7.82 -4.38 -0.98
CA HIS A 50 -6.91 -5.35 -0.39
C HIS A 50 -7.19 -5.51 1.10
N ALA A 51 -7.07 -6.74 1.59
CA ALA A 51 -7.16 -7.04 3.00
C ALA A 51 -5.95 -6.44 3.75
N ASP A 52 -6.23 -5.78 4.87
CA ASP A 52 -5.21 -5.29 5.79
C ASP A 52 -4.52 -6.45 6.52
N GLN A 53 -3.39 -6.16 7.19
CA GLN A 53 -2.61 -7.17 7.91
C GLN A 53 -3.46 -7.99 8.89
N SER A 54 -4.32 -7.33 9.67
CA SER A 54 -5.21 -7.99 10.64
C SER A 54 -6.23 -8.88 9.97
N GLU A 55 -6.76 -8.49 8.81
CA GLU A 55 -7.72 -9.26 8.03
C GLU A 55 -7.06 -10.49 7.42
N LEU A 56 -5.83 -10.37 6.90
CA LEU A 56 -5.05 -11.51 6.40
C LEU A 56 -4.70 -12.50 7.53
N LEU A 57 -4.29 -12.02 8.71
CA LEU A 57 -4.08 -12.88 9.88
C LEU A 57 -5.39 -13.54 10.32
N GLY A 58 -6.49 -12.77 10.33
CA GLY A 58 -7.82 -13.28 10.60
C GLY A 58 -8.17 -14.42 9.64
N TRP A 59 -8.02 -14.20 8.34
CA TRP A 59 -8.25 -15.21 7.31
C TRP A 59 -7.41 -16.48 7.54
N LEU A 60 -6.12 -16.34 7.81
CA LEU A 60 -5.24 -17.47 8.12
C LEU A 60 -5.67 -18.26 9.37
N LYS A 61 -6.24 -17.61 10.40
CA LYS A 61 -6.75 -18.28 11.62
C LYS A 61 -7.93 -19.21 11.36
N HIS A 62 -8.63 -19.07 10.23
CA HIS A 62 -9.82 -19.88 9.93
C HIS A 62 -9.48 -21.26 9.36
N PHE A 63 -8.21 -21.55 9.03
CA PHE A 63 -7.82 -22.89 8.62
C PHE A 63 -7.86 -23.85 9.80
N LYS A 64 -8.57 -24.97 9.65
CA LYS A 64 -8.70 -26.00 10.69
C LYS A 64 -7.34 -26.62 11.05
N ASP A 65 -6.55 -26.92 10.03
CA ASP A 65 -5.17 -27.38 10.16
C ASP A 65 -4.25 -26.32 9.52
N PRO A 66 -3.19 -25.86 10.21
CA PRO A 66 -2.31 -24.84 9.67
C PRO A 66 -1.55 -25.36 8.42
N PRO A 67 -1.35 -24.52 7.39
CA PRO A 67 -0.57 -24.90 6.23
C PRO A 67 0.87 -25.29 6.61
N THR A 68 1.40 -26.35 5.99
CA THR A 68 2.81 -26.76 6.18
C THR A 68 3.79 -25.71 5.63
N LEU A 69 3.37 -24.94 4.62
CA LEU A 69 4.17 -23.90 3.99
C LEU A 69 3.27 -22.74 3.54
N THR A 70 3.66 -21.53 3.90
CA THR A 70 3.04 -20.29 3.42
C THR A 70 4.06 -19.49 2.62
N LEU A 71 3.74 -19.20 1.35
CA LEU A 71 4.53 -18.34 0.48
C LEU A 71 3.90 -16.95 0.42
N ILE A 72 4.68 -15.91 0.73
CA ILE A 72 4.24 -14.52 0.72
C ILE A 72 4.78 -13.84 -0.53
N ASN A 73 3.90 -13.20 -1.30
CA ASN A 73 4.21 -12.49 -2.52
C ASN A 73 3.42 -11.17 -2.61
N HIS A 74 3.51 -10.47 -3.75
CA HIS A 74 2.70 -9.27 -4.06
C HIS A 74 2.70 -8.17 -2.97
N GLY A 75 3.80 -8.05 -2.23
CA GLY A 75 4.02 -6.96 -1.26
C GLY A 75 5.44 -6.43 -1.37
N GLU A 76 5.67 -5.23 -0.83
CA GLU A 76 7.02 -4.69 -0.70
C GLU A 76 7.88 -5.63 0.16
N PRO A 77 9.21 -5.71 -0.09
CA PRO A 77 10.08 -6.65 0.62
C PRO A 77 9.99 -6.54 2.14
N HIS A 78 10.02 -5.31 2.67
CA HIS A 78 9.97 -5.09 4.12
C HIS A 78 8.60 -5.45 4.72
N GLN A 79 7.50 -5.12 4.03
CA GLN A 79 6.15 -5.48 4.47
C GLN A 79 5.92 -7.00 4.44
N SER A 80 6.44 -7.67 3.42
CA SER A 80 6.37 -9.13 3.30
C SER A 80 7.14 -9.82 4.43
N GLN A 81 8.32 -9.31 4.80
CA GLN A 81 9.08 -9.83 5.95
C GLN A 81 8.37 -9.54 7.28
N ALA A 82 7.79 -8.35 7.45
CA ALA A 82 7.01 -8.01 8.64
C ALA A 82 5.80 -8.95 8.80
N PHE A 83 5.07 -9.21 7.70
CA PHE A 83 3.93 -10.12 7.71
C PHE A 83 4.34 -11.57 7.99
N LYS A 84 5.46 -12.03 7.43
CA LYS A 84 6.06 -13.34 7.76
C LYS A 84 6.33 -13.47 9.26
N THR A 85 6.95 -12.46 9.87
CA THR A 85 7.22 -12.45 11.31
C THR A 85 5.91 -12.52 12.09
N LYS A 86 4.90 -11.76 11.67
CA LYS A 86 3.58 -11.76 12.29
C LYS A 86 2.86 -13.11 12.23
N ILE A 87 2.89 -13.79 11.09
CA ILE A 87 2.38 -15.17 10.98
C ILE A 87 3.09 -16.07 12.00
N LYS A 88 4.42 -15.96 12.11
CA LYS A 88 5.20 -16.79 13.03
C LYS A 88 4.97 -16.49 14.52
N THR A 89 4.57 -15.27 14.88
CA THR A 89 4.35 -14.88 16.28
C THR A 89 2.90 -15.04 16.71
N ASP A 90 1.95 -14.80 15.80
CA ASP A 90 0.53 -14.67 16.15
C ASP A 90 -0.28 -15.93 15.79
N LEU A 91 0.28 -16.86 14.99
CA LEU A 91 -0.38 -18.10 14.53
C LEU A 91 0.37 -19.40 14.87
N ASN A 92 1.59 -19.31 15.41
CA ASN A 92 2.30 -20.49 15.93
C ASN A 92 2.03 -20.69 17.42
#